data_AF-A0A4V1FBY8-F1
#
_entry.id   AF-A0A4V1FBY8-F1
#
_cell.length_a   1.000
_cell.length_b   1.000
_cell.length_c   1.000
_cell.angle_alpha   90.00
_cell.angle_beta   90.00
_cell.angle_gamma   90.00
#
_symmetry.space_group_name_H-M   'P 1'
#
loop_
_entity.id
_entity.type
_entity.pdbx_description
1 polymer ?
#
loop_
_entity_poly.entity_id
_entity_poly.type
_entity_poly.pdbx_seq_one_letter_code
_entity_poly.pdbx_strand_id
1 'polypeptide(L)' 'MSGTEAEPDAVVDHVVQAITTRHPELDGETVEHLAREEHAKLAGNPVQDYVEVLTEHAVKRRLHDG' A
#
# COMPACT_ATOMS: atom_id res chain seq x y z
N MET A 1 -20.01 12.09 -5.93
CA MET A 1 -19.23 11.49 -4.83
C MET A 1 -17.92 11.05 -5.45
N SER A 2 -16.95 11.96 -5.59
CA SER A 2 -15.63 11.62 -6.13
C SER A 2 -14.85 10.98 -5.01
N GLY A 3 -14.74 9.65 -5.04
CA GLY A 3 -13.70 8.95 -4.31
C GLY A 3 -12.37 9.50 -4.81
N THR A 4 -11.48 9.87 -3.90
CA THR A 4 -10.14 10.31 -4.23
C THR A 4 -9.43 9.13 -4.90
N GLU A 5 -9.47 9.06 -6.23
CA GLU A 5 -8.51 8.31 -7.02
C GLU A 5 -7.15 8.96 -6.72
N ALA A 6 -6.49 8.49 -5.66
CA ALA A 6 -5.09 8.82 -5.46
C ALA A 6 -4.37 8.37 -6.73
N GLU A 7 -3.76 9.32 -7.45
CA GLU A 7 -3.02 9.00 -8.66
C GLU A 7 -2.03 7.87 -8.34
N PRO A 8 -1.90 6.84 -9.20
CA PRO A 8 -1.07 5.66 -8.94
C PRO A 8 0.32 5.97 -8.39
N ASP A 9 0.90 7.06 -8.84
CA ASP A 9 2.21 7.55 -8.39
C ASP A 9 2.19 8.01 -6.92
N ALA A 10 1.13 8.66 -6.44
CA ALA A 10 0.99 9.07 -5.04
C ALA A 10 0.86 7.87 -4.09
N VAL A 11 0.21 6.78 -4.54
CA VAL A 11 0.11 5.54 -3.77
C VAL A 11 1.48 4.87 -3.66
N VAL A 12 2.21 4.79 -4.78
CA VAL A 12 3.56 4.24 -4.83
C VAL A 12 4.51 5.03 -3.94
N ASP A 13 4.53 6.36 -4.04
CA ASP A 13 5.40 7.24 -3.25
C ASP A 13 5.17 7.06 -1.74
N HIS A 14 3.91 6.98 -1.32
CA HIS A 14 3.56 6.77 0.07
C HIS A 14 4.01 5.40 0.58
N VAL A 15 3.89 4.35 -0.24
CA VAL A 15 4.37 3.00 0.09
C VAL A 15 5.90 2.96 0.21
N VAL A 16 6.61 3.58 -0.73
CA VAL A 16 8.08 3.68 -0.72
C VAL A 16 8.56 4.38 0.55
N GLN A 17 7.95 5.52 0.88
CA GLN A 17 8.29 6.27 2.09
C GLN A 17 8.02 5.45 3.36
N ALA A 18 6.88 4.77 3.45
CA ALA A 18 6.53 3.99 4.62
C ALA A 18 7.48 2.79 4.85
N ILE A 19 7.89 2.12 3.77
CA ILE A 19 8.80 0.97 3.83
C ILE A 19 10.22 1.43 4.18
N THR A 20 10.77 2.42 3.48
CA THR A 20 12.13 2.90 3.71
C THR A 20 12.30 3.60 5.07
N THR A 21 11.23 4.19 5.61
CA THR A 21 11.24 4.71 7.00
C THR A 21 11.38 3.60 8.04
N ARG A 22 10.78 2.42 7.80
CA ARG A 22 10.83 1.27 8.72
C ARG A 22 12.04 0.36 8.46
N HIS A 23 12.55 0.39 7.23
CA HIS A 23 13.63 -0.43 6.73
C HIS A 23 14.63 0.44 5.95
N PRO A 24 15.40 1.31 6.64
CA PRO A 24 16.35 2.21 6.00
C PRO A 24 17.51 1.50 5.29
N GLU A 25 17.70 0.22 5.54
CA GLU A 25 18.65 -0.66 4.86
C GLU A 25 18.24 -1.05 3.43
N LEU A 26 16.96 -0.87 3.08
CA LEU A 26 16.46 -1.22 1.75
C LEU A 26 16.70 -0.08 0.77
N ASP A 27 17.08 -0.46 -0.45
CA ASP A 27 17.23 0.47 -1.56
C ASP A 27 15.87 0.99 -2.04
N GLY A 28 15.70 2.31 -2.04
CA GLY A 28 14.44 2.97 -2.38
C GLY A 28 14.00 2.72 -3.82
N GLU A 29 14.93 2.62 -4.76
CA GLU A 29 14.62 2.34 -6.18
C GLU A 29 14.05 0.91 -6.35
N THR A 30 14.64 -0.06 -5.66
CA THR A 30 14.10 -1.43 -5.59
C THR A 30 12.70 -1.48 -4.98
N VAL A 31 12.46 -0.73 -3.89
CA VAL A 31 11.14 -0.66 -3.25
C VAL A 31 10.10 0.00 -4.17
N GLU A 32 10.47 1.06 -4.88
CA GLU A 32 9.60 1.75 -5.83
C GLU A 32 9.18 0.82 -6.98
N HIS A 33 10.14 0.09 -7.54
CA HIS A 33 9.86 -0.86 -8.61
C HIS A 33 8.85 -1.93 -8.17
N LEU A 34 9.05 -2.53 -7.01
CA LEU A 34 8.14 -3.52 -6.43
C LEU A 34 6.75 -2.93 -6.15
N ALA A 35 6.68 -1.70 -5.61
CA ALA A 35 5.42 -1.03 -5.33
C ALA A 35 4.62 -0.77 -6.61
N ARG A 36 5.27 -0.34 -7.70
CA ARG A 36 4.65 -0.16 -9.02
C ARG A 36 4.12 -1.47 -9.60
N GLU A 37 4.89 -2.56 -9.51
CA GLU A 37 4.46 -3.87 -10.00
C GLU A 37 3.24 -4.41 -9.24
N GLU A 38 3.26 -4.33 -7.91
CA GLU A 38 2.13 -4.78 -7.08
C GLU A 38 0.89 -3.89 -7.30
N HIS A 39 1.07 -2.57 -7.42
CA HIS A 39 -0.03 -1.66 -7.74
C HIS A 39 -0.65 -1.98 -9.12
N ALA A 40 0.16 -2.27 -10.14
CA ALA A 40 -0.32 -2.65 -11.47
C ALA A 40 -1.08 -3.98 -11.47
N LYS A 41 -0.63 -4.98 -10.68
CA LYS A 41 -1.34 -6.25 -10.48
C LYS A 41 -2.70 -6.05 -9.81
N LEU A 42 -2.78 -5.10 -8.87
CA LEU A 42 -4.00 -4.75 -8.16
C LEU A 42 -4.95 -3.88 -8.98
N ALA A 43 -4.45 -3.04 -9.89
CA ALA A 43 -5.25 -2.18 -10.76
C ALA A 43 -6.16 -2.96 -11.74
N GLY A 44 -5.87 -4.24 -11.99
CA GLY A 44 -6.73 -5.14 -12.75
C GLY A 44 -7.91 -5.73 -11.96
N ASN A 45 -7.91 -5.58 -10.62
CA ASN A 45 -9.02 -5.95 -9.75
C ASN A 45 -9.66 -4.66 -9.18
N PRO A 46 -10.98 -4.60 -8.97
CA PRO A 46 -11.64 -3.44 -8.36
C PRO A 46 -11.27 -3.37 -6.86
N VAL A 47 -10.05 -2.95 -6.55
CA VAL A 47 -9.51 -2.84 -5.19
C VAL A 47 -9.53 -1.37 -4.77
N GLN A 48 -10.73 -0.79 -4.73
CA GLN A 48 -10.98 0.34 -3.83
C GLN A 48 -11.64 -0.15 -2.53
N ASP A 49 -12.44 -1.22 -2.60
CA ASP A 49 -13.07 -1.85 -1.41
C ASP A 49 -12.08 -2.69 -0.58
N TYR A 50 -10.95 -3.09 -1.15
CA TYR A 50 -10.01 -4.01 -0.48
C TYR A 50 -9.09 -3.30 0.52
N VAL A 51 -8.81 -2.00 0.35
CA VAL A 51 -7.93 -1.26 1.28
C VAL A 51 -8.59 -1.15 2.65
N GLU A 52 -9.89 -0.89 2.69
CA GLU A 52 -10.66 -0.82 3.94
C GLU A 52 -10.73 -2.18 4.62
N VAL A 53 -11.04 -3.25 3.87
CA VAL A 53 -11.11 -4.62 4.38
C VAL A 53 -9.75 -5.12 4.89
N LEU A 54 -8.66 -4.84 4.16
CA LEU A 54 -7.31 -5.21 4.59
C LEU A 54 -6.87 -4.41 5.83
N THR A 55 -7.26 -3.14 5.92
CA THR A 55 -6.99 -2.30 7.09
C THR A 55 -7.75 -2.80 8.31
N GLU A 56 -9.05 -3.10 8.18
CA GLU A 56 -9.87 -3.67 9.25
C GLU A 56 -9.31 -5.02 9.73
N HIS A 57 -8.92 -5.90 8.80
CA HIS A 57 -8.33 -7.19 9.13
C HIS A 57 -7.00 -7.04 9.87
N ALA A 58 -6.14 -6.11 9.44
CA ALA A 58 -4.87 -5.84 10.10
C ALA A 58 -5.05 -5.24 11.52
N VAL A 59 -6.08 -4.40 11.72
CA VAL A 59 -6.43 -3.83 13.03
C VAL A 59 -6.96 -4.91 13.97
N LYS A 60 -7.92 -5.74 13.51
CA LYS A 60 -8.47 -6.86 14.29
C LYS A 60 -7.37 -7.83 14.76
N ARG A 61 -6.42 -8.17 13.87
CA ARG A 61 -5.30 -9.05 14.23
C ARG A 61 -4.44 -8.46 15.35
N ARG A 62 -4.11 -7.16 15.26
CA ARG A 62 -3.34 -6.48 16.31
C ARG A 62 -4.08 -6.35 17.65
N LEU A 63 -5.41 -6.24 17.64
CA LEU A 63 -6.21 -6.15 18.87
C LEU A 63 -6.46 -7.50 19.55
N HIS A 64 -6.44 -8.59 18.79
CA HIS A 64 -6.65 -9.94 19.32
C HIS A 64 -5.36 -10.63 19.78
N ASP A 65 -4.21 -10.24 19.24
CA ASP A 65 -2.90 -10.79 19.60
C ASP A 65 -2.14 -9.91 20.64
N GLY A 66 -2.84 -8.98 21.31
CA GLY A 66 -2.31 -8.07 22.33
C GLY A 66 -2.87 -8.32 23.72
#